data_AF-A0A1I7T089-F1
#
_entry.id   AF-A0A1I7T089-F1
#
_cell.length_a   1.000
_cell.length_b   1.000
_cell.length_c   1.000
_cell.angle_alpha   90.00
_cell.angle_beta   90.00
_cell.angle_gamma   90.00
#
_symmetry.space_group_name_H-M   'P 1'
#
loop_
_entity.id
_entity.type
_entity.pdbx_description
1 polymer ?
#
loop_
_entity_poly.entity_id
_entity_poly.type
_entity_poly.pdbx_seq_one_letter_code
_entity_poly.pdbx_strand_id
1 'polypeptide(L)'
;MAVITDTDMNEAMRLAFSTNYGKTIAHQAWIGASSYANWAPGKPDKAQGSEYTDYCNVMALSVVNNGLDFGFSRGVWSDYPCSLTQDYTICKQN
;
A
#
# COMPACT_ATOMS: atom_id res chain seq x y z
N MET A 1 2.12 -10.85 -8.24
CA MET A 1 1.90 -9.43 -7.86
C MET A 1 2.73 -8.52 -8.74
N ALA A 2 2.25 -7.32 -9.00
CA ALA A 2 3.01 -6.30 -9.72
C ALA A 2 4.15 -5.79 -8.83
N VAL A 3 5.37 -5.85 -9.37
CA VAL A 3 6.56 -5.25 -8.76
C VAL A 3 6.68 -3.84 -9.32
N ILE A 4 6.63 -2.83 -8.45
CA ILE A 4 6.73 -1.42 -8.84
C ILE A 4 8.19 -1.01 -8.79
N THR A 5 8.77 -0.62 -9.91
CA THR A 5 10.22 -0.45 -10.06
C THR A 5 10.73 0.98 -9.88
N ASP A 6 9.85 1.96 -9.96
CA ASP A 6 10.22 3.38 -10.00
C ASP A 6 9.01 4.28 -9.68
N THR A 7 9.30 5.58 -9.58
CA THR A 7 8.31 6.63 -9.29
C THR A 7 7.23 6.74 -10.35
N ASP A 8 7.58 6.60 -11.64
CA ASP A 8 6.64 6.77 -12.74
C ASP A 8 5.62 5.62 -12.75
N MET A 9 6.08 4.39 -12.57
CA MET A 9 5.23 3.24 -12.41
C MET A 9 4.35 3.39 -11.17
N ASN A 10 4.90 3.82 -10.03
CA ASN A 10 4.12 4.03 -8.82
C ASN A 10 2.98 5.03 -9.04
N GLU A 11 3.27 6.14 -9.73
CA GLU A 11 2.28 7.16 -10.06
C GLU A 11 1.23 6.64 -11.03
N ALA A 12 1.64 5.86 -12.04
CA ALA A 12 0.70 5.19 -12.95
C ALA A 12 -0.24 4.24 -12.20
N MET A 13 0.28 3.44 -11.26
CA MET A 13 -0.53 2.57 -10.40
C MET A 13 -1.47 3.38 -9.51
N ARG A 14 -0.98 4.46 -8.90
CA ARG A 14 -1.80 5.37 -8.11
C ARG A 14 -2.95 5.88 -8.94
N LEU A 15 -2.71 6.40 -10.13
CA LEU A 15 -3.77 6.95 -11.00
C LEU A 15 -4.77 5.88 -11.46
N ALA A 16 -4.30 4.68 -11.80
CA ALA A 16 -5.13 3.61 -12.31
C ALA A 16 -6.08 3.01 -11.26
N PHE A 17 -5.61 2.87 -10.01
CA PHE A 17 -6.36 2.15 -8.96
C PHE A 17 -6.87 3.06 -7.84
N SER A 18 -6.57 4.36 -7.89
CA SER A 18 -7.10 5.34 -6.95
C SER A 18 -8.62 5.43 -7.04
N THR A 19 -9.29 5.24 -5.91
CA THR A 19 -10.68 5.64 -5.75
C THR A 19 -10.75 7.05 -5.17
N ASN A 20 -11.55 7.96 -5.75
CA ASN A 20 -11.70 9.34 -5.28
C ASN A 20 -12.61 9.48 -4.04
N TYR A 21 -13.05 8.37 -3.47
CA TYR A 21 -13.98 8.39 -2.36
C TYR A 21 -13.19 8.48 -1.05
N GLY A 22 -13.43 9.53 -0.26
CA GLY A 22 -13.08 9.51 1.16
C GLY A 22 -13.84 8.37 1.80
N LYS A 23 -13.11 7.37 2.30
CA LYS A 23 -13.70 6.20 2.96
C LYS A 23 -13.32 6.23 4.43
N THR A 24 -14.18 5.65 5.26
CA THR A 24 -13.86 5.33 6.66
C THR A 24 -13.00 4.07 6.77
N ILE A 25 -12.87 3.30 5.68
CA ILE A 25 -12.10 2.06 5.59
C ILE A 25 -10.93 2.28 4.62
N ALA A 26 -9.72 1.92 5.05
CA ALA A 26 -8.54 1.93 4.21
C ALA A 26 -8.62 0.82 3.16
N HIS A 27 -8.80 1.17 1.90
CA HIS A 27 -8.56 0.22 0.81
C HIS A 27 -7.08 0.22 0.45
N GLN A 28 -6.47 -0.95 0.48
CA GLN A 28 -5.08 -1.17 0.13
C GLN A 28 -4.94 -2.47 -0.67
N ALA A 29 -3.90 -2.58 -1.47
CA ALA A 29 -3.64 -3.77 -2.26
C ALA A 29 -2.22 -4.28 -2.06
N TRP A 30 -2.09 -5.60 -2.04
CA TRP A 30 -0.79 -6.26 -2.09
C TRP A 30 -0.02 -5.89 -3.36
N ILE A 31 1.26 -5.56 -3.18
CA ILE A 31 2.22 -5.32 -4.25
C ILE A 31 3.46 -6.19 -4.03
N GLY A 32 4.21 -6.43 -5.10
CA GLY A 32 5.42 -7.24 -5.05
C GLY A 32 6.57 -6.55 -4.33
N ALA A 33 7.49 -7.34 -3.78
CA ALA A 33 8.75 -6.85 -3.23
C ALA A 33 9.56 -6.12 -4.32
N SER A 34 10.11 -4.96 -3.97
CA SER A 34 10.86 -4.10 -4.89
C SER A 34 12.03 -3.43 -4.17
N SER A 35 13.06 -3.04 -4.93
CA SER A 35 14.14 -2.16 -4.48
C SER A 35 13.71 -0.69 -4.42
N TYR A 36 12.68 -0.32 -5.18
CA TYR A 36 11.99 0.96 -5.06
C TYR A 36 10.94 0.90 -3.96
N ALA A 37 10.71 2.01 -3.27
CA ALA A 37 9.62 2.13 -2.31
C ALA A 37 9.07 3.56 -2.26
N ASN A 38 7.77 3.66 -2.01
CA ASN A 38 7.07 4.92 -1.80
C ASN A 38 6.39 4.92 -0.42
N TRP A 39 7.17 4.68 0.64
CA TRP A 39 6.65 4.52 2.00
C TRP A 39 5.89 5.75 2.48
N ALA A 40 4.76 5.52 3.17
CA ALA A 40 4.10 6.56 3.94
C ALA A 40 5.03 7.10 5.04
N PRO A 41 4.81 8.33 5.53
CA PRO A 41 5.58 8.86 6.66
C PRO A 41 5.55 7.92 7.86
N GLY A 42 6.74 7.61 8.39
CA GLY A 42 6.90 6.67 9.49
C GLY A 42 6.89 5.20 9.11
N LYS A 43 6.65 4.83 7.84
CA LYS A 43 6.70 3.45 7.35
C LYS A 43 8.04 3.09 6.68
N PRO A 44 8.44 1.81 6.62
CA PRO A 44 7.77 0.66 7.24
C PRO A 44 7.88 0.73 8.77
N ASP A 45 6.78 0.43 9.44
CA ASP A 45 6.67 0.43 10.89
C ASP A 45 5.91 -0.83 11.28
N LYS A 46 6.72 -1.84 11.59
CA LYS A 46 6.34 -3.21 12.00
C LYS A 46 5.64 -3.23 13.37
N ALA A 47 5.00 -2.12 13.75
CA ALA A 47 4.42 -1.84 15.05
C ALA A 47 3.11 -2.58 15.33
N GLN A 48 2.56 -3.36 14.38
CA GLN A 48 1.46 -4.28 14.68
C GLN A 48 1.87 -5.46 15.59
N GLY A 49 3.08 -5.42 16.13
CA GLY A 49 3.49 -6.18 17.29
C GLY A 49 4.42 -7.33 16.94
N SER A 50 5.14 -7.81 17.94
CA SER A 50 6.02 -9.00 17.88
C SER A 50 5.28 -10.30 17.54
N GLU A 51 3.96 -10.26 17.34
CA GLU A 51 3.14 -11.42 16.94
C GLU A 51 3.36 -11.86 15.49
N TYR A 52 3.83 -10.97 14.61
CA TYR A 52 4.07 -11.30 13.22
C TYR A 52 5.56 -11.31 12.89
N THR A 53 6.00 -12.38 12.22
CA THR A 53 7.40 -12.61 11.87
C THR A 53 7.75 -12.09 10.47
N ASP A 54 6.74 -11.80 9.63
CA ASP A 54 6.94 -11.35 8.25
C ASP A 54 5.92 -10.28 7.83
N TYR A 55 6.40 -9.33 7.03
CA TYR A 55 5.66 -8.14 6.61
C TYR A 55 5.84 -7.90 5.11
N CYS A 56 4.72 -7.67 4.46
CA CYS A 56 4.60 -7.53 3.02
C CYS A 56 4.17 -6.10 2.66
N ASN A 57 4.46 -5.71 1.42
CA ASN A 57 4.21 -4.36 0.95
C ASN A 57 2.75 -4.23 0.47
N VAL A 58 2.05 -3.21 0.95
CA VAL A 58 0.74 -2.80 0.43
C VAL A 58 0.77 -1.37 -0.07
N MET A 59 0.01 -1.09 -1.13
CA MET A 59 -0.23 0.26 -1.64
C MET A 59 -1.63 0.74 -1.23
N ALA A 60 -1.73 1.96 -0.72
CA ALA A 60 -3.02 2.60 -0.43
C ALA A 60 -3.75 3.01 -1.72
N LEU A 61 -5.00 2.55 -1.88
CA LEU A 61 -5.87 2.84 -3.04
C LEU A 61 -6.88 3.97 -2.78
N SER A 62 -7.04 4.37 -1.53
CA SER A 62 -8.04 5.35 -1.10
C SER A 62 -7.46 6.32 -0.08
N VAL A 63 -8.11 7.48 0.07
CA VAL A 63 -7.81 8.40 1.17
C VAL A 63 -8.75 8.10 2.32
N VAL A 64 -8.19 7.88 3.51
CA VAL A 64 -8.97 7.66 4.74
C VAL A 64 -9.04 8.95 5.53
N ASN A 65 -10.22 9.31 6.03
CA ASN A 65 -10.42 10.47 6.92
C ASN A 65 -9.72 11.75 6.41
N ASN A 66 -9.93 12.09 5.12
CA ASN A 66 -9.31 13.24 4.44
C ASN A 66 -7.77 13.26 4.44
N GLY A 67 -7.13 12.10 4.64
CA GLY A 67 -5.67 11.96 4.67
C GLY A 67 -5.06 12.30 6.02
N LEU A 68 -5.89 12.53 7.04
CA LEU A 68 -5.44 12.86 8.40
C LEU A 68 -4.96 11.63 9.17
N ASP A 69 -5.50 10.45 8.86
CA ASP A 69 -5.13 9.20 9.52
C ASP A 69 -3.96 8.50 8.81
N PHE A 70 -2.94 8.18 9.60
CA PHE A 70 -1.77 7.36 9.25
C PHE A 70 -1.00 7.80 7.98
N GLY A 71 -1.18 9.04 7.52
CA GLY A 71 -0.52 9.54 6.30
C GLY A 71 -0.94 8.82 5.02
N PHE A 72 -2.09 8.15 5.00
CA PHE A 72 -2.59 7.42 3.82
C PHE A 72 -3.07 8.38 2.72
N SER A 73 -2.10 8.95 2.01
CA SER A 73 -2.33 9.47 0.66
C SER A 73 -2.35 8.30 -0.33
N ARG A 74 -3.12 8.43 -1.42
CA ARG A 74 -3.18 7.36 -2.43
C ARG A 74 -1.79 7.10 -3.01
N GLY A 75 -1.46 5.84 -3.27
CA GLY A 75 -0.20 5.43 -3.89
C GLY A 75 0.99 5.36 -2.94
N VAL A 76 0.84 5.74 -1.67
CA VAL A 76 1.88 5.49 -0.65
C VAL A 76 1.80 4.05 -0.15
N TRP A 77 2.93 3.56 0.36
CA TRP A 77 3.09 2.18 0.77
C TRP A 77 3.08 2.07 2.29
N SER A 78 2.57 0.96 2.80
CA SER A 78 2.73 0.53 4.18
C SER A 78 3.17 -0.92 4.21
N ASP A 79 3.81 -1.31 5.30
CA ASP A 79 4.01 -2.70 5.64
C ASP A 79 2.76 -3.26 6.32
N TYR A 80 2.43 -4.51 6.02
CA TYR A 80 1.31 -5.24 6.60
C TYR A 80 1.68 -6.71 6.80
N PRO A 81 1.28 -7.38 7.89
CA PRO A 81 1.65 -8.77 8.11
C PRO A 81 1.26 -9.68 6.94
N CYS A 82 2.23 -10.42 6.39
CA CYS A 82 2.01 -11.23 5.18
C CYS A 82 0.98 -12.35 5.37
N SER A 83 0.78 -12.81 6.60
CA SER A 83 -0.15 -13.89 6.94
C SER A 83 -1.61 -13.44 7.04
N LEU A 84 -1.87 -12.13 7.04
CA LEU A 84 -3.22 -11.58 7.09
C LEU A 84 -3.79 -11.39 5.68
N THR A 85 -5.11 -11.37 5.58
CA THR A 85 -5.82 -11.20 4.31
C THR A 85 -5.90 -9.71 3.93
N GLN A 86 -5.80 -9.43 2.63
CA GLN A 86 -6.22 -8.15 2.03
C GLN A 86 -7.26 -8.45 0.96
N ASP A 87 -8.17 -7.50 0.74
CA ASP A 87 -9.23 -7.62 -0.25
C ASP A 87 -8.70 -7.51 -1.69
N TYR A 88 -7.53 -6.88 -1.87
CA TYR A 88 -6.99 -6.56 -3.18
C TYR A 88 -5.52 -6.97 -3.33
N THR A 89 -5.17 -7.34 -4.56
CA THR A 89 -3.79 -7.50 -5.00
C THR A 89 -3.66 -6.89 -6.39
N ILE A 90 -2.55 -6.20 -6.65
CA ILE A 90 -2.29 -5.71 -8.00
C ILE A 90 -1.45 -6.73 -8.75
N CYS A 91 -1.92 -7.14 -9.92
CA CYS A 91 -1.26 -8.13 -10.76
C CYS A 91 -0.57 -7.47 -11.95
N LYS A 92 0.56 -8.04 -12.38
CA LYS A 92 1.18 -7.75 -13.67
C LYS A 92 0.81 -8.87 -14.63
N GLN A 93 0.26 -8.52 -15.78
CA GLN A 93 0.10 -9.44 -16.90
C GLN A 93 1.37 -9.36 -17.76
N ASN A 94 1.93 -10.51 -18.10
CA ASN A 94 3.05 -10.62 -19.04
C ASN A 94 2.52 -10.83 -20.46
#